data_AF-A0A2Z5ZKM0-F1
#
_entry.id   AF-A0A2Z5ZKM0-F1
#
_cell.length_a   1.000
_cell.length_b   1.000
_cell.length_c   1.000
_cell.angle_alpha   90.00
_cell.angle_beta   90.00
_cell.angle_gamma   90.00
#
_symmetry.space_group_name_H-M   'P 1'
#
loop_
_entity.id
_entity.type
_entity.pdbx_description
1 polymer ?
#
loop_
_entity_poly.entity_id
_entity_poly.type
_entity_poly.pdbx_seq_one_letter_code
_entity_poly.pdbx_strand_id
1 'polypeptide(L)'
;MSTEVDPQFGFMTADWDGQIRMDCSSPYAMARLISMGQKFDVAFANDTDADRHGIVAQPDGLMNPNHYLAVAIFYLYQNRSEWKKDLGIGKTLVSSSLIDRVAAELGRKLVEVPVGLKWFVPGLIDGSLGFGGKKVPGRPSCAAMVQCGQQIKMA
;
A
#
# COMPACT_ATOMS: atom_id res chain seq x y z
N MET A 1 18.26 8.95 -6.52
CA MET A 1 17.04 9.26 -7.27
C MET A 1 17.42 9.44 -8.73
N SER A 2 16.50 9.12 -9.65
CA SER A 2 16.69 9.24 -11.09
C SER A 2 15.55 10.09 -11.65
N THR A 3 15.85 10.95 -12.62
CA THR A 3 14.83 11.67 -13.42
C THR A 3 14.70 11.11 -14.83
N GLU A 4 15.41 10.02 -15.12
CA GLU A 4 15.45 9.37 -16.43
C GLU A 4 14.09 8.75 -16.79
N VAL A 5 13.69 8.97 -18.04
CA VAL A 5 12.56 8.27 -18.67
C VAL A 5 13.12 7.50 -19.86
N ASP A 6 13.28 6.19 -19.66
CA ASP A 6 13.84 5.27 -20.64
C ASP A 6 12.86 4.10 -20.86
N PRO A 7 12.31 3.91 -22.07
CA PRO A 7 11.44 2.79 -22.39
C PRO A 7 12.09 1.41 -22.20
N GLN A 8 13.43 1.34 -22.19
CA GLN A 8 14.18 0.11 -21.91
C GLN A 8 14.41 -0.11 -20.42
N PHE A 9 14.11 0.89 -19.57
CA PHE A 9 14.34 0.86 -18.12
C PHE A 9 15.79 0.53 -17.74
N GLY A 10 16.77 0.98 -18.52
CA GLY A 10 18.20 0.67 -18.32
C GLY A 10 18.77 1.22 -17.00
N PHE A 11 18.05 2.12 -16.33
CA PHE A 11 18.40 2.67 -15.03
C PHE A 11 18.01 1.76 -13.84
N MET A 12 17.22 0.71 -14.06
CA MET A 12 16.72 -0.19 -13.01
C MET A 12 17.76 -1.23 -12.61
N THR A 13 17.72 -1.64 -11.35
CA THR A 13 18.37 -2.88 -10.91
C THR A 13 17.47 -4.07 -11.25
N ALA A 14 18.09 -5.20 -11.61
CA ALA A 14 17.35 -6.43 -11.87
C ALA A 14 16.63 -6.92 -10.60
N ASP A 15 15.46 -7.51 -10.80
CA ASP A 15 14.67 -8.13 -9.74
C ASP A 15 15.29 -9.49 -9.33
N TRP A 16 14.69 -10.17 -8.35
CA TRP A 16 15.20 -11.41 -7.74
C TRP A 16 15.54 -12.55 -8.73
N ASP A 17 14.93 -12.55 -9.93
CA ASP A 17 15.14 -13.54 -10.99
C ASP A 17 15.95 -13.01 -12.18
N GLY A 18 16.58 -11.84 -12.04
CA GLY A 18 17.40 -11.21 -13.08
C GLY A 18 16.61 -10.44 -14.13
N GLN A 19 15.27 -10.40 -14.06
CA GLN A 19 14.46 -9.63 -15.01
C GLN A 19 14.33 -8.16 -14.57
N ILE A 20 14.20 -7.26 -15.55
CA ILE A 20 13.89 -5.86 -15.29
C ILE A 20 12.40 -5.73 -14.98
N ARG A 21 12.07 -5.36 -13.74
CA ARG A 21 10.70 -5.06 -13.29
C ARG A 21 10.67 -3.82 -12.42
N MET A 22 9.66 -2.98 -12.65
CA MET A 22 9.40 -1.79 -11.86
C MET A 22 8.49 -2.14 -10.67
N ASP A 23 8.91 -3.10 -9.85
CA ASP A 23 8.19 -3.47 -8.62
C ASP A 23 8.68 -2.64 -7.44
N CYS A 24 7.89 -1.63 -7.06
CA CYS A 24 8.20 -0.72 -5.96
C CYS A 24 8.30 -1.39 -4.57
N SER A 25 7.96 -2.67 -4.47
CA SER A 25 8.03 -3.44 -3.23
C SER A 25 9.11 -4.51 -3.22
N SER A 26 9.80 -4.74 -4.34
CA SER A 26 10.90 -5.69 -4.38
C SER A 26 12.16 -5.04 -3.82
N PRO A 27 12.84 -5.63 -2.82
CA PRO A 27 14.11 -5.10 -2.32
C PRO A 27 15.22 -5.11 -3.39
N TYR A 28 15.10 -5.94 -4.43
CA TYR A 28 16.04 -6.03 -5.53
C TYR A 28 15.85 -4.88 -6.52
N ALA A 29 14.62 -4.65 -6.97
CA ALA A 29 14.30 -3.51 -7.85
C ALA A 29 14.48 -2.16 -7.13
N MET A 30 14.26 -2.12 -5.81
CA MET A 30 14.39 -0.94 -4.97
C MET A 30 15.80 -0.71 -4.40
N ALA A 31 16.78 -1.56 -4.74
CA ALA A 31 18.10 -1.55 -4.11
C ALA A 31 18.78 -0.17 -4.12
N ARG A 32 18.65 0.59 -5.21
CA ARG A 32 19.17 1.96 -5.32
C ARG A 32 18.50 2.94 -4.36
N LEU A 33 17.19 2.84 -4.15
CA LEU A 33 16.50 3.74 -3.21
C LEU A 33 16.80 3.33 -1.77
N ILE A 34 16.84 2.03 -1.47
CA ILE A 34 17.15 1.50 -0.14
C ILE A 34 18.54 1.95 0.30
N SER A 35 19.56 1.87 -0.56
CA SER A 35 20.92 2.33 -0.23
C SER A 35 21.01 3.84 0.00
N MET A 36 20.07 4.60 -0.58
CA MET A 36 19.92 6.03 -0.34
C MET A 36 19.02 6.37 0.84
N GLY A 37 18.34 5.39 1.46
CA GLY A 37 17.36 5.61 2.53
C GLY A 37 17.94 6.34 3.75
N GLN A 38 19.25 6.25 3.96
CA GLN A 38 19.96 6.97 5.02
C GLN A 38 19.96 8.51 4.84
N LYS A 39 19.61 9.00 3.64
CA LYS A 39 19.60 10.42 3.29
C LYS A 39 18.24 11.10 3.49
N PHE A 40 17.21 10.34 3.83
CA PHE A 40 15.83 10.81 3.94
C PHE A 40 15.19 10.27 5.22
N ASP A 41 14.28 11.03 5.81
CA ASP A 41 13.42 10.53 6.89
C ASP A 41 12.46 9.46 6.34
N VAL A 42 11.89 9.75 5.18
CA VAL A 42 11.01 8.85 4.41
C VAL A 42 11.32 9.01 2.93
N ALA A 43 11.41 7.90 2.21
CA ALA A 43 11.43 7.84 0.76
C ALA A 43 10.37 6.86 0.25
N PHE A 44 9.88 7.05 -0.96
CA PHE A 44 8.90 6.16 -1.57
C PHE A 44 9.15 5.97 -3.06
N ALA A 45 8.58 4.91 -3.61
CA ALA A 45 8.50 4.69 -5.04
C ALA A 45 7.14 4.10 -5.41
N ASN A 46 6.78 4.27 -6.67
CA ASN A 46 5.63 3.65 -7.29
C ASN A 46 6.08 2.75 -8.44
N ASP A 47 5.20 1.88 -8.89
CA ASP A 47 5.31 1.20 -10.17
C ASP A 47 4.89 2.11 -11.33
N THR A 48 4.92 1.57 -12.55
CA THR A 48 4.76 2.36 -13.79
C THR A 48 3.39 3.01 -13.97
N ASP A 49 2.33 2.38 -13.45
CA ASP A 49 0.94 2.86 -13.46
C ASP A 49 0.52 3.53 -12.15
N ALA A 50 1.45 3.59 -11.18
CA ALA A 50 1.31 4.29 -9.91
C ALA A 50 0.10 3.88 -9.07
N ASP A 51 -0.33 2.62 -9.17
CA ASP A 51 -1.38 2.05 -8.32
C ASP A 51 -0.83 1.30 -7.09
N ARG A 52 0.50 1.10 -7.04
CA ARG A 52 1.22 0.50 -5.93
C ARG A 52 2.25 1.46 -5.35
N HIS A 53 2.56 1.27 -4.08
CA HIS A 53 3.54 2.07 -3.36
C HIS A 53 4.55 1.17 -2.62
N GLY A 54 5.79 1.64 -2.55
CA GLY A 54 6.85 1.11 -1.70
C GLY A 54 7.37 2.20 -0.79
N ILE A 55 7.43 1.94 0.51
CA ILE A 55 7.84 2.92 1.52
C ILE A 55 9.19 2.49 2.10
N VAL A 56 10.18 3.37 2.05
CA VAL A 56 11.49 3.21 2.65
C VAL A 56 11.61 4.19 3.80
N ALA A 57 11.78 3.67 5.02
CA ALA A 57 11.91 4.48 6.23
C ALA A 57 12.98 3.87 7.15
N GLN A 58 13.65 4.73 7.92
CA GLN A 58 14.61 4.25 8.91
C GLN A 58 13.92 3.79 10.21
N PRO A 59 14.50 2.82 10.94
CA PRO A 59 15.73 2.08 10.65
C PRO A 59 15.55 0.85 9.73
N ASP A 60 14.31 0.47 9.43
CA ASP A 60 13.98 -0.85 8.86
C ASP A 60 14.20 -0.96 7.34
N GLY A 61 14.43 0.15 6.64
CA GLY A 61 14.57 0.17 5.19
C GLY A 61 13.23 0.04 4.48
N LEU A 62 13.13 -0.86 3.50
CA LEU A 62 11.88 -1.07 2.75
C LEU A 62 10.84 -1.76 3.65
N MET A 63 9.75 -1.05 3.95
CA MET A 63 8.71 -1.52 4.83
C MET A 63 7.92 -2.67 4.21
N ASN A 64 7.62 -3.69 5.02
CA ASN A 64 6.70 -4.74 4.60
C ASN A 64 5.31 -4.10 4.30
N PRO A 65 4.71 -4.35 3.13
CA PRO A 65 3.47 -3.69 2.78
C PRO A 65 2.31 -4.01 3.73
N ASN A 66 2.25 -5.21 4.32
CA ASN A 66 1.22 -5.50 5.34
C ASN A 66 1.38 -4.61 6.57
N HIS A 67 2.62 -4.29 6.96
CA HIS A 67 2.87 -3.39 8.09
C HIS A 67 2.41 -1.98 7.74
N TYR A 68 2.74 -1.52 6.53
CA TYR A 68 2.28 -0.22 6.05
C TYR A 68 0.74 -0.15 6.00
N LEU A 69 0.05 -1.15 5.47
CA LEU A 69 -1.42 -1.20 5.44
C LEU A 69 -2.02 -1.09 6.85
N ALA A 70 -1.47 -1.83 7.83
CA ALA A 70 -1.94 -1.76 9.21
C ALA A 70 -1.74 -0.37 9.83
N VAL A 71 -0.56 0.24 9.63
CA VAL A 71 -0.24 1.60 10.11
C VAL A 71 -1.13 2.64 9.43
N ALA A 72 -1.34 2.54 8.12
CA ALA A 72 -2.18 3.45 7.36
C ALA A 72 -3.63 3.40 7.84
N ILE A 73 -4.20 2.20 8.04
CA ILE A 73 -5.54 2.03 8.60
C ILE A 73 -5.62 2.64 10.00
N PHE A 74 -4.68 2.29 10.88
CA PHE A 74 -4.64 2.80 12.25
C PHE A 74 -4.62 4.33 12.29
N TYR A 75 -3.77 4.95 11.47
CA TYR A 75 -3.66 6.40 11.39
C TYR A 75 -4.91 7.06 10.80
N LEU A 76 -5.40 6.58 9.64
CA LEU A 76 -6.52 7.20 8.93
C LEU A 76 -7.79 7.25 9.77
N TYR A 77 -8.16 6.15 10.42
CA TYR A 77 -9.40 6.07 11.19
C TYR A 77 -9.40 6.91 12.47
N GLN A 78 -8.23 7.36 12.93
CA GLN A 78 -8.07 8.27 14.07
C GLN A 78 -7.94 9.73 13.63
N ASN A 79 -7.48 10.00 12.41
CA ASN A 79 -7.15 11.35 11.93
C ASN A 79 -8.09 11.87 10.83
N ARG A 80 -9.26 11.23 10.67
CA ARG A 80 -10.32 11.63 9.73
C ARG A 80 -11.62 11.88 10.51
N SER A 81 -11.69 13.03 11.18
CA SER A 81 -12.84 13.41 12.01
C SER A 81 -14.17 13.47 11.26
N GLU A 82 -14.10 13.69 9.94
CA GLU A 82 -15.23 13.80 9.02
C GLU A 82 -15.75 12.43 8.53
N TRP A 83 -15.04 11.33 8.79
CA TRP A 83 -15.51 10.00 8.42
C TRP A 83 -16.64 9.54 9.35
N LYS A 84 -17.67 8.91 8.76
CA LYS A 84 -18.75 8.34 9.56
C LYS A 84 -18.20 7.28 10.53
N LYS A 85 -18.87 7.16 11.68
CA LYS A 85 -18.46 6.23 12.76
C LYS A 85 -18.64 4.76 12.38
N ASP A 86 -19.46 4.47 11.37
CA ASP A 86 -19.77 3.13 10.88
C ASP A 86 -18.97 2.71 9.63
N LEU A 87 -18.05 3.55 9.12
CA LEU A 87 -17.18 3.15 7.99
C LEU A 87 -16.42 1.87 8.32
N GLY A 88 -16.57 0.86 7.48
CA GLY A 88 -15.86 -0.41 7.58
C GLY A 88 -14.47 -0.36 6.95
N ILE A 89 -13.64 -1.35 7.29
CA ILE A 89 -12.28 -1.57 6.78
C ILE A 89 -12.31 -2.77 5.83
N GLY A 90 -11.95 -2.57 4.57
CA GLY A 90 -11.81 -3.62 3.57
C GLY A 90 -10.42 -4.24 3.57
N LYS A 91 -10.35 -5.58 3.62
CA LYS A 91 -9.11 -6.36 3.62
C LYS A 91 -9.29 -7.60 2.74
N THR A 92 -8.27 -7.96 1.94
CA THR A 92 -8.28 -9.26 1.27
C THR A 92 -7.92 -10.40 2.23
N LEU A 93 -8.52 -11.58 2.08
CA LEU A 93 -8.33 -12.78 2.93
C LEU A 93 -6.85 -13.12 3.19
N VAL A 94 -5.98 -12.88 2.22
CA VAL A 94 -4.55 -13.21 2.28
C VAL A 94 -3.68 -12.13 2.95
N SER A 95 -4.29 -11.03 3.39
CA SER A 95 -3.57 -9.94 4.09
C SER A 95 -3.32 -10.31 5.55
N SER A 96 -2.35 -9.66 6.18
CA SER A 96 -1.97 -9.95 7.58
C SER A 96 -3.16 -9.83 8.55
N SER A 97 -3.22 -10.74 9.53
CA SER A 97 -4.15 -10.67 10.66
C SER A 97 -3.87 -9.51 11.61
N LEU A 98 -2.75 -8.78 11.41
CA LEU A 98 -2.49 -7.50 12.06
C LEU A 98 -3.60 -6.49 11.75
N ILE A 99 -4.15 -6.50 10.54
CA ILE A 99 -5.26 -5.62 10.15
C ILE A 99 -6.52 -5.94 10.96
N ASP A 100 -6.76 -7.21 11.28
CA ASP A 100 -7.92 -7.65 12.06
C ASP A 100 -7.83 -7.11 13.50
N ARG A 101 -6.63 -7.15 14.08
CA ARG A 101 -6.36 -6.58 15.41
C ARG A 101 -6.55 -5.06 15.43
N VAL A 102 -6.02 -4.36 14.42
CA VAL A 102 -6.20 -2.91 14.26
C VAL A 102 -7.69 -2.57 14.11
N ALA A 103 -8.44 -3.31 13.29
CA ALA A 103 -9.87 -3.08 13.10
C ALA A 103 -10.66 -3.27 14.41
N ALA A 104 -10.33 -4.31 15.18
CA ALA A 104 -10.94 -4.58 16.48
C ALA A 104 -10.61 -3.48 17.50
N GLU A 105 -9.36 -3.03 17.57
CA GLU A 105 -8.92 -1.94 18.46
C GLU A 105 -9.65 -0.63 18.15
N LEU A 106 -9.85 -0.32 16.87
CA LEU A 106 -10.58 0.87 16.43
C LEU A 106 -12.12 0.72 16.55
N GLY A 107 -12.62 -0.46 16.91
CA GLY A 107 -14.06 -0.76 16.96
C GLY A 107 -14.75 -0.66 15.59
N ARG A 108 -14.03 -0.94 14.50
CA ARG A 108 -14.54 -0.81 13.12
C ARG A 108 -14.90 -2.18 12.54
N LYS A 109 -15.94 -2.21 11.70
CA LYS A 109 -16.35 -3.42 10.99
C LYS A 109 -15.27 -3.82 9.97
N LEU A 110 -14.74 -5.03 10.10
CA LEU A 110 -13.85 -5.61 9.09
C LEU A 110 -14.67 -6.33 8.01
N VAL A 111 -14.41 -5.99 6.75
CA VAL A 111 -15.01 -6.63 5.56
C VAL A 111 -13.91 -7.39 4.84
N GLU A 112 -13.89 -8.70 5.04
CA GLU A 112 -12.93 -9.59 4.41
C GLU A 112 -13.48 -10.12 3.07
N VAL A 113 -12.66 -10.05 2.03
CA VAL A 113 -13.05 -10.41 0.65
C VAL A 113 -11.99 -11.29 -0.01
N PRO A 114 -12.32 -12.03 -1.08
CA PRO A 114 -11.33 -12.73 -1.90
C PRO A 114 -10.29 -11.78 -2.49
N VAL A 115 -9.20 -12.34 -3.04
CA VAL A 115 -8.16 -11.54 -3.69
C VAL A 115 -8.73 -10.74 -4.86
N GLY A 116 -8.59 -9.41 -4.80
CA GLY A 116 -8.99 -8.51 -5.89
C GLY A 116 -9.45 -7.14 -5.38
N LEU A 117 -8.96 -6.08 -6.01
CA LEU A 117 -9.30 -4.71 -5.63
C LEU A 117 -10.77 -4.36 -5.97
N LYS A 118 -11.34 -5.03 -6.97
CA LYS A 118 -12.73 -4.89 -7.44
C LYS A 118 -13.79 -5.00 -6.34
N TRP A 119 -13.52 -5.75 -5.28
CA TRP A 119 -14.47 -5.99 -4.20
C TRP A 119 -14.68 -4.77 -3.31
N PHE A 120 -13.73 -3.84 -3.28
CA PHE A 120 -13.85 -2.63 -2.47
C PHE A 120 -14.48 -1.45 -3.21
N VAL A 121 -14.55 -1.51 -4.54
CA VAL A 121 -15.03 -0.41 -5.39
C VAL A 121 -16.44 0.04 -4.99
N PRO A 122 -17.46 -0.83 -4.88
CA PRO A 122 -18.80 -0.38 -4.50
C PRO A 122 -18.83 0.28 -3.12
N GLY A 123 -18.13 -0.31 -2.15
CA GLY A 123 -18.12 0.18 -0.77
C GLY A 123 -17.39 1.52 -0.59
N LEU A 124 -16.39 1.79 -1.44
CA LEU A 124 -15.72 3.10 -1.45
C LEU A 124 -16.56 4.16 -2.15
N ILE A 125 -17.36 3.78 -3.17
CA ILE A 125 -18.26 4.71 -3.87
C ILE A 125 -19.44 5.10 -2.98
N ASP A 126 -20.08 4.15 -2.32
CA ASP A 126 -21.24 4.39 -1.45
C ASP A 126 -20.86 4.93 -0.05
N GLY A 127 -19.56 4.89 0.29
CA GLY A 127 -19.03 5.36 1.56
C GLY A 127 -19.32 4.45 2.75
N SER A 128 -19.54 3.14 2.51
CA SER A 128 -19.59 2.11 3.53
C SER A 128 -18.19 1.60 3.93
N LEU A 129 -17.19 1.79 3.08
CA LEU A 129 -15.78 1.48 3.35
C LEU A 129 -14.92 2.73 3.29
N GLY A 130 -14.11 2.98 4.32
CA GLY A 130 -13.11 4.07 4.31
C GLY A 130 -11.77 3.68 3.71
N PHE A 131 -11.49 2.38 3.68
CA PHE A 131 -10.22 1.83 3.23
C PHE A 131 -10.42 0.46 2.58
N GLY A 132 -9.67 0.17 1.52
CA GLY A 132 -9.58 -1.14 0.88
C GLY A 132 -8.13 -1.50 0.55
N GLY A 133 -7.56 -2.44 1.29
CA GLY A 133 -6.18 -2.91 1.10
C GLY A 133 -6.12 -4.30 0.47
N LYS A 134 -5.22 -4.48 -0.49
CA LYS A 134 -4.94 -5.78 -1.13
C LYS A 134 -3.50 -6.18 -0.95
N LYS A 135 -3.28 -7.42 -0.51
CA LYS A 135 -2.03 -8.16 -0.70
C LYS A 135 -2.18 -9.13 -1.87
N VAL A 136 -1.15 -9.19 -2.74
CA VAL A 136 -1.09 -10.19 -3.81
C VAL A 136 -0.23 -11.37 -3.35
N PRO A 137 -0.75 -12.62 -3.35
CA PRO A 137 0.06 -13.79 -3.04
C PRO A 137 1.26 -13.90 -4.00
N GLY A 138 2.46 -14.15 -3.46
CA GLY A 138 3.67 -14.31 -4.25
C GLY A 138 4.25 -13.03 -4.86
N ARG A 139 3.65 -11.85 -4.63
CA ARG A 139 4.27 -10.56 -4.95
C ARG A 139 4.55 -9.78 -3.68
N PRO A 140 5.68 -9.06 -3.62
CA PRO A 140 6.01 -8.27 -2.44
C PRO A 140 5.16 -7.01 -2.33
N SER A 141 4.27 -6.66 -3.27
CA SER A 141 3.57 -5.37 -3.29
C SER A 141 2.14 -5.41 -2.76
N CYS A 142 1.69 -4.27 -2.24
CA CYS A 142 0.29 -4.02 -1.92
C CYS A 142 -0.22 -2.78 -2.66
N ALA A 143 -1.52 -2.78 -2.91
CA ALA A 143 -2.27 -1.62 -3.39
C ALA A 143 -3.30 -1.26 -2.32
N ALA A 144 -3.53 0.03 -2.10
CA ALA A 144 -4.53 0.52 -1.17
C ALA A 144 -5.41 1.57 -1.84
N MET A 145 -6.70 1.51 -1.58
CA MET A 145 -7.65 2.55 -1.94
C MET A 145 -8.20 3.19 -0.67
N VAL A 146 -8.26 4.52 -0.66
CA VAL A 146 -8.71 5.30 0.50
C VAL A 146 -9.84 6.21 0.07
N GLN A 147 -10.88 6.29 0.89
CA GLN A 147 -11.95 7.25 0.69
C GLN A 147 -11.44 8.67 1.02
N CYS A 148 -11.38 9.55 0.03
CA CYS A 148 -10.95 10.95 0.20
C CYS A 148 -12.17 11.89 0.07
N GLY A 149 -13.07 11.85 1.06
CA GLY A 149 -14.35 12.59 1.01
C GLY A 149 -15.39 11.92 0.10
N GLN A 150 -16.18 12.69 -0.66
CA GLN A 150 -17.05 12.16 -1.73
C GLN A 150 -16.27 11.74 -3.00
N GLN A 151 -14.93 11.78 -2.98
CA GLN A 151 -14.09 11.32 -4.08
C GLN A 151 -13.20 10.16 -3.64
N ILE A 152 -13.11 9.14 -4.50
CA ILE A 152 -12.14 8.05 -4.34
C ILE A 152 -10.80 8.55 -4.88
N LYS A 153 -9.74 8.44 -4.09
CA LYS A 153 -8.36 8.65 -4.56
C LYS A 153 -7.57 7.35 -4.38
N MET A 154 -6.84 6.96 -5.42
CA MET A 154 -5.78 5.96 -5.31
C MET A 154 -4.67 6.56 -4.44
N ALA A 155 -4.17 5.80 -3.46
CA ALA A 155 -3.17 6.25 -2.49
C ALA A 155 -1.80 5.61 -2.76
#